data_AF-A0A2H0XES8-F1
#
_entry.id   AF-A0A2H0XES8-F1
#
_cell.length_a   1.000
_cell.length_b   1.000
_cell.length_c   1.000
_cell.angle_alpha   90.00
_cell.angle_beta   90.00
_cell.angle_gamma   90.00
#
_symmetry.space_group_name_H-M   'P 1'
#
loop_
_entity.id
_entity.type
_entity.pdbx_description
1 polymer ?
#
loop_
_entity_poly.entity_id
_entity_poly.type
_entity_poly.pdbx_seq_one_letter_code
_entity_poly.pdbx_strand_id
1 'polypeptide(L)' 'MFYVYVLKSKETGRLYVGFTTDLRKRIKKHLIGGVYTTKRMGEIELVFYEAYVYE' A
#
# COMPACT_ATOMS: atom_id res chain seq x y z
N MET A 1 13.55 8.49 -5.86
CA MET A 1 12.55 7.55 -6.40
C MET A 1 11.28 7.70 -5.61
N PHE A 2 10.14 7.86 -6.28
CA PHE A 2 8.80 7.84 -5.70
C PHE A 2 8.08 6.59 -6.16
N TYR A 3 7.26 6.02 -5.30
CA TYR A 3 6.46 4.84 -5.62
C TYR A 3 4.99 5.18 -5.45
N VAL A 4 4.19 4.86 -6.46
CA VAL A 4 2.72 4.76 -6.33
C VAL A 4 2.39 3.27 -6.20
N TYR A 5 1.51 2.91 -5.28
CA TYR A 5 1.17 1.51 -5.02
C TYR A 5 -0.32 1.32 -4.79
N VAL A 6 -0.80 0.10 -5.08
CA VAL A 6 -2.18 -0.31 -4.88
C VAL A 6 -2.23 -1.53 -3.96
N LEU A 7 -2.95 -1.39 -2.85
CA LEU A 7 -3.31 -2.47 -1.95
C LEU A 7 -4.74 -2.92 -2.24
N LYS A 8 -4.99 -4.23 -2.14
CA LYS A 8 -6.32 -4.82 -2.28
C LYS A 8 -6.70 -5.55 -1.01
N SER A 9 -7.90 -5.31 -0.51
CA SER A 9 -8.51 -6.13 0.54
C SER A 9 -8.85 -7.51 -0.02
N LYS A 10 -8.38 -8.57 0.64
CA LYS A 10 -8.71 -9.95 0.26
C LYS A 10 -10.18 -10.30 0.57
N GLU A 11 -10.75 -9.63 1.56
CA GLU A 11 -12.12 -9.87 2.02
C GLU A 11 -13.15 -9.17 1.12
N THR A 12 -12.90 -7.89 0.79
CA THR A 12 -13.90 -7.03 0.11
C THR A 12 -13.52 -6.68 -1.32
N GLY A 13 -12.29 -6.98 -1.75
CA GLY A 13 -11.76 -6.53 -3.04
C GLY A 13 -11.47 -5.02 -3.10
N ARG A 14 -11.75 -4.26 -2.03
CA ARG A 14 -11.55 -2.80 -1.99
C ARG A 14 -10.09 -2.44 -2.25
N LEU A 15 -9.88 -1.43 -3.09
CA LEU A 15 -8.56 -0.91 -3.42
C LEU A 15 -8.21 0.29 -2.54
N TYR A 16 -6.92 0.40 -2.22
CA TYR A 16 -6.30 1.57 -1.59
C TYR A 16 -5.08 1.96 -2.42
N VAL A 17 -5.05 3.21 -2.88
CA VAL A 17 -3.92 3.78 -3.61
C VAL A 17 -3.16 4.71 -2.68
N GLY A 18 -1.84 4.59 -2.68
CA GLY A 18 -0.99 5.50 -1.93
C GLY A 18 0.35 5.74 -2.63
N PHE A 19 1.14 6.65 -2.08
CA PHE A 19 2.49 6.90 -2.56
C PHE A 19 3.48 6.97 -1.40
N THR A 20 4.76 6.76 -1.70
CA THR A 20 5.86 6.85 -0.73
C THR A 20 7.22 6.91 -1.43
N THR A 21 8.27 7.34 -0.71
CA THR A 21 9.67 7.20 -1.14
C THR A 21 10.30 5.88 -0.71
N ASP A 22 9.66 5.12 0.20
CA ASP A 22 10.13 3.81 0.69
C ASP A 22 8.96 2.81 0.70
N LEU A 23 8.81 2.08 -0.42
CA LEU A 23 7.73 1.12 -0.62
C LEU A 23 7.75 0.01 0.44
N ARG A 24 8.92 -0.57 0.74
CA ARG A 24 9.04 -1.71 1.66
C ARG A 24 8.58 -1.33 3.07
N LYS A 25 9.07 -0.20 3.60
CA LYS A 25 8.68 0.30 4.92
C LYS A 25 7.18 0.62 4.98
N ARG A 26 6.65 1.22 3.92
CA ARG A 26 5.23 1.61 3.85
C ARG A 26 4.31 0.39 3.85
N ILE A 27 4.59 -0.61 3.02
CA ILE A 27 3.80 -1.83 2.93
C ILE A 27 3.85 -2.62 4.25
N LYS A 28 5.03 -2.73 4.88
CA LYS A 28 5.13 -3.34 6.21
C LYS A 28 4.23 -2.65 7.24
N LYS A 29 4.17 -1.31 7.23
CA LYS A 29 3.29 -0.54 8.13
C LYS A 29 1.80 -0.82 7.87
N HIS A 30 1.40 -1.00 6.62
CA HIS A 30 0.03 -1.37 6.27
C HIS A 30 -0.31 -2.80 6.73
N LEU A 31 0.57 -3.77 6.49
CA LEU A 31 0.37 -5.18 6.84
C LEU A 31 0.25 -5.42 8.35
N ILE A 32 0.94 -4.63 9.18
CA ILE A 32 0.82 -4.71 10.64
C ILE A 32 -0.36 -3.90 11.22
N GLY A 33 -1.25 -3.37 10.36
CA GLY A 33 -2.38 -2.55 10.80
C GLY A 33 -2.01 -1.17 11.37
N GLY A 34 -0.80 -0.68 11.08
CA GLY A 34 -0.28 0.62 11.55
C GLY A 34 -0.82 1.83 10.79
N VAL A 35 -1.77 1.64 9.87
CA VAL A 35 -2.45 2.69 9.11
C VAL A 35 -3.95 2.54 9.29
N TYR A 36 -4.61 3.57 9.82
CA TYR A 36 -6.03 3.56 10.18
C TYR A 36 -6.96 3.13 9.04
N THR A 37 -6.73 3.62 7.82
CA THR A 37 -7.57 3.30 6.65
C THR A 37 -7.48 1.84 6.29
N THR A 38 -6.27 1.30 6.09
CA THR A 38 -6.09 -0.08 5.66
C THR A 38 -6.31 -1.08 6.79
N LYS A 39 -6.15 -0.68 8.06
CA LYS A 39 -6.53 -1.51 9.22
C LYS A 39 -8.00 -1.91 9.17
N ARG A 40 -8.86 -1.02 8.65
CA ARG A 40 -10.30 -1.28 8.49
C ARG A 40 -10.66 -2.04 7.22
N MET A 41 -9.67 -2.37 6.38
CA MET A 41 -9.86 -3.11 5.14
C MET A 41 -9.62 -4.63 5.32
N GLY A 42 -9.34 -5.08 6.55
CA GLY A 42 -9.06 -6.49 6.83
C GLY A 42 -7.68 -6.93 6.33
N GLU A 43 -7.57 -8.18 5.91
CA GLU A 43 -6.35 -8.68 5.27
C GLU A 43 -6.14 -8.01 3.90
N ILE A 44 -4.94 -7.48 3.67
CA ILE A 44 -4.59 -6.75 2.46
C ILE A 44 -3.34 -7.31 1.79
N GLU A 45 -3.26 -7.17 0.48
CA GLU A 45 -2.09 -7.54 -0.32
C GLU A 45 -1.69 -6.41 -1.28
N LEU A 46 -0.39 -6.34 -1.59
CA LEU A 46 0.13 -5.44 -2.62
C LEU A 46 -0.09 -6.09 -3.98
N VAL A 47 -0.90 -5.46 -4.83
CA VAL A 47 -1.22 -6.00 -6.16
C VAL A 47 -0.50 -5.27 -7.29
N PHE A 48 -0.03 -4.05 -7.03
CA PHE A 48 0.60 -3.21 -8.04
C PHE A 48 1.48 -2.13 -7.42
N TYR A 49 2.57 -1.78 -8.09
CA TYR A 49 3.29 -0.54 -7.84
C TYR A 49 4.01 -0.05 -9.08
N GLU A 50 4.24 1.25 -9.14
CA GLU A 50 5.06 1.94 -10.14
C GLU A 50 6.15 2.73 -9.44
N ALA A 51 7.31 2.85 -10.09
CA ALA A 51 8.46 3.58 -9.59
C ALA A 51 8.81 4.74 -10.53
N TYR A 52 9.02 5.91 -9.94
CA TYR A 52 9.29 7.16 -10.63
C TYR A 52 10.64 7.71 -10.19
N VAL A 53 11.57 7.88 -11.14
CA VAL A 53 12.83 8.56 -10.88
C VAL A 53 12.57 10.04 -10.59
N TYR A 54 13.45 10.65 -9.80
CA TYR A 54 13.45 12.10 -9.59
C TYR A 54 14.77 12.57 -10.18
N GLU A 55 14.70 13.37 -11.24
CA GLU A 55 15.84 14.06 -11.83
C GLU A 55 16.03 15.44 -11.17
#